data_AF-A0A925IG51-F1
#
_entry.id   AF-A0A925IG51-F1
#
_cell.length_a   1.000
_cell.length_b   1.000
_cell.length_c   1.000
_cell.angle_alpha   90.00
_cell.angle_beta   90.00
_cell.angle_gamma   90.00
#
_symmetry.space_group_name_H-M   'P 1'
#
loop_
_entity.id
_entity.type
_entity.pdbx_description
1 polymer ?
#
loop_
_entity_poly.entity_id
_entity_poly.type
_entity_poly.pdbx_seq_one_letter_code
_entity_poly.pdbx_strand_id
1 'polypeptide(L)'
;MRENPYQGINAHLNSSLQTRGTEDQPALWHSFHNFHIAQIVIGLNAQLPDHYIALDEQSLQTRGIDVGGFEEKSIKTPDVDIFQRKAVDVKGGAMTVLAPTWEAALIEVMQEPIRQPRAALIRELLPQRKVGRIVSRIELLSPSNKPSGSKYQTYVDKRTEAIQSEIPLIEIDYLHEQPPILSELPRYLKITGAYPYGIIVTDSRPDWYAGSVKVYGFSVAAPIAQFLLPLAAEESLIFDLNPVYQKTFVEGRWGDMLDYTDEPERFDTYSAEDQAKIRAVMATIPNKTT
;
A
#
# COMPACT_ATOMS: atom_id res chain seq x y z
N MET A 1 -0.53 9.62 21.88
CA MET A 1 -1.70 10.42 21.42
C MET A 1 -2.68 9.49 20.71
N ARG A 2 -4.01 9.70 20.81
CA ARG A 2 -4.98 8.77 20.19
C ARG A 2 -5.12 8.99 18.68
N GLU A 3 -5.34 10.25 18.27
CA GLU A 3 -5.36 10.64 16.87
C GLU A 3 -3.93 10.82 16.33
N ASN A 4 -3.77 10.72 15.01
CA ASN A 4 -2.53 11.02 14.32
C ASN A 4 -2.38 12.54 14.13
N PRO A 5 -1.30 13.19 14.60
CA PRO A 5 -1.04 14.60 14.35
C PRO A 5 -0.58 14.92 12.91
N TYR A 6 -0.26 13.91 12.09
CA TYR A 6 0.14 14.09 10.68
C TYR A 6 -1.06 13.85 9.74
N GLN A 7 -1.21 14.68 8.70
CA GLN A 7 -2.30 14.53 7.72
C GLN A 7 -2.23 13.24 6.91
N GLY A 8 -1.03 12.64 6.81
CA GLY A 8 -0.75 11.31 6.26
C GLY A 8 0.18 10.52 7.18
N ILE A 9 1.31 10.03 6.63
CA ILE A 9 2.26 9.17 7.37
C ILE A 9 2.80 9.87 8.62
N ASN A 10 2.66 9.19 9.76
CA ASN A 10 3.18 9.64 11.04
C ASN A 10 4.70 9.38 11.11
N ALA A 11 5.52 10.43 11.20
CA ALA A 11 6.97 10.28 11.12
C ALA A 11 7.56 9.48 12.30
N HIS A 12 7.13 9.75 13.54
CA HIS A 12 7.54 8.99 14.72
C HIS A 12 7.23 7.50 14.59
N LEU A 13 6.02 7.15 14.15
CA LEU A 13 5.69 5.77 13.84
C LEU A 13 6.59 5.19 12.74
N ASN A 14 6.72 5.87 11.61
CA ASN A 14 7.43 5.35 10.44
C ASN A 14 8.94 5.19 10.67
N SER A 15 9.52 5.98 11.58
CA SER A 15 10.86 5.75 12.13
C SER A 15 10.92 4.46 12.96
N SER A 16 10.13 4.34 14.03
CA SER A 16 10.13 3.14 14.91
C SER A 16 9.72 1.84 14.18
N LEU A 17 8.97 1.95 13.08
CA LEU A 17 8.67 0.81 12.19
C LEU A 17 9.87 0.38 11.33
N GLN A 18 10.79 1.29 10.98
CA GLN A 18 12.00 1.00 10.19
C GLN A 18 13.22 0.66 11.07
N THR A 19 13.24 1.09 12.34
CA THR A 19 14.23 0.65 13.32
C THR A 19 14.22 -0.88 13.49
N ARG A 20 15.42 -1.46 13.59
CA ARG A 20 15.59 -2.90 13.87
C ARG A 20 15.30 -3.18 15.34
N GLY A 21 14.55 -4.26 15.59
CA GLY A 21 14.26 -4.71 16.95
C GLY A 21 15.53 -5.10 17.73
N THR A 22 15.48 -4.85 19.03
CA THR A 22 16.47 -5.22 20.05
C THR A 22 15.95 -6.38 20.90
N GLU A 23 16.66 -6.74 21.98
CA GLU A 23 16.14 -7.70 22.97
C GLU A 23 14.97 -7.11 23.79
N ASP A 24 15.01 -5.81 24.09
CA ASP A 24 13.97 -5.10 24.85
C ASP A 24 12.75 -4.67 24.01
N GLN A 25 12.92 -4.41 22.70
CA GLN A 25 11.88 -3.88 21.83
C GLN A 25 11.84 -4.61 20.47
N PRO A 26 10.80 -5.40 20.16
CA PRO A 26 10.71 -6.15 18.91
C PRO A 26 10.45 -5.25 17.69
N ALA A 27 10.90 -5.69 16.51
CA ALA A 27 10.72 -4.96 15.25
C ALA A 27 9.22 -4.83 14.88
N LEU A 28 8.70 -3.60 14.90
CA LEU A 28 7.26 -3.34 14.81
C LEU A 28 6.68 -3.49 13.40
N TRP A 29 7.49 -3.46 12.34
CA TRP A 29 7.03 -3.51 10.94
C TRP A 29 6.05 -4.66 10.66
N HIS A 30 6.32 -5.88 11.16
CA HIS A 30 5.49 -7.03 10.82
C HIS A 30 4.06 -6.90 11.37
N SER A 31 3.92 -6.43 12.61
CA SER A 31 2.63 -6.19 13.25
C SER A 31 1.85 -5.08 12.57
N PHE A 32 2.52 -3.97 12.20
CA PHE A 32 1.92 -2.89 11.44
C PHE A 32 1.49 -3.35 10.03
N HIS A 33 2.36 -4.07 9.31
CA HIS A 33 2.12 -4.54 7.95
C HIS A 33 0.89 -5.45 7.86
N ASN A 34 0.80 -6.47 8.72
CA ASN A 34 -0.36 -7.36 8.78
C ASN A 34 -1.67 -6.58 9.06
N PHE A 35 -1.63 -5.65 10.03
CA PHE A 35 -2.82 -4.87 10.42
C PHE A 35 -3.23 -3.86 9.35
N HIS A 36 -2.25 -3.18 8.71
CA HIS A 36 -2.52 -2.21 7.66
C HIS A 36 -3.05 -2.88 6.38
N ILE A 37 -2.57 -4.08 6.02
CA ILE A 37 -3.15 -4.88 4.94
C ILE A 37 -4.63 -5.21 5.20
N ALA A 38 -4.98 -5.63 6.43
CA ALA A 38 -6.38 -5.87 6.79
C ALA A 38 -7.23 -4.58 6.69
N GLN A 39 -6.69 -3.43 7.12
CA GLN A 39 -7.35 -2.13 6.99
C GLN A 39 -7.49 -1.69 5.53
N ILE A 40 -6.51 -1.97 4.68
CA ILE A 40 -6.57 -1.76 3.22
C ILE A 40 -7.70 -2.59 2.60
N VAL A 41 -7.83 -3.87 2.96
CA VAL A 41 -8.94 -4.72 2.50
C VAL A 41 -10.30 -4.18 2.94
N ILE A 42 -10.43 -3.66 4.17
CA ILE A 42 -11.66 -3.00 4.64
C ILE A 42 -11.93 -1.70 3.86
N GLY A 43 -10.90 -0.87 3.65
CA GLY A 43 -10.99 0.39 2.92
C GLY A 43 -11.35 0.23 1.44
N LEU A 44 -10.82 -0.82 0.79
CA LEU A 44 -11.18 -1.21 -0.58
C LEU A 44 -12.64 -1.64 -0.66
N ASN A 45 -13.09 -2.55 0.19
CA ASN A 45 -14.50 -2.99 0.22
C ASN A 45 -15.49 -1.88 0.61
N ALA A 46 -15.02 -0.71 1.07
CA ALA A 46 -15.83 0.48 1.33
C ALA A 46 -15.82 1.51 0.17
N GLN A 47 -14.96 1.33 -0.84
CA GLN A 47 -14.79 2.25 -1.98
C GLN A 47 -15.01 1.56 -3.35
N LEU A 48 -14.90 0.24 -3.43
CA LEU A 48 -15.11 -0.55 -4.65
C LEU A 48 -16.58 -0.60 -5.09
N PRO A 49 -16.86 -0.69 -6.40
CA PRO A 49 -18.18 -1.04 -6.93
C PRO A 49 -18.71 -2.39 -6.42
N ASP A 50 -20.04 -2.53 -6.27
CA ASP A 50 -20.75 -3.73 -5.79
C ASP A 50 -20.40 -5.04 -6.53
N HIS A 51 -19.82 -4.98 -7.74
CA HIS A 51 -19.38 -6.15 -8.53
C HIS A 51 -17.91 -6.54 -8.34
N TYR A 52 -17.21 -5.95 -7.36
CA TYR A 52 -15.86 -6.33 -6.94
C TYR A 52 -15.81 -6.66 -5.44
N ILE A 53 -14.79 -7.43 -5.03
CA ILE A 53 -14.47 -7.72 -3.64
C ILE A 53 -12.96 -7.75 -3.42
N ALA A 54 -12.48 -7.15 -2.33
CA ALA A 54 -11.08 -7.22 -1.90
C ALA A 54 -10.89 -8.25 -0.78
N LEU A 55 -9.79 -8.99 -0.81
CA LEU A 55 -9.46 -10.07 0.14
C LEU A 55 -7.97 -10.03 0.55
N ASP A 56 -7.65 -10.43 1.79
CA ASP A 56 -6.30 -10.85 2.18
C ASP A 56 -6.14 -12.33 1.81
N GLU A 57 -5.25 -12.63 0.87
CA GLU A 57 -4.92 -13.99 0.49
C GLU A 57 -3.42 -14.26 0.69
N GLN A 58 -3.10 -15.30 1.45
CA GLN A 58 -1.79 -15.94 1.28
C GLN A 58 -1.70 -16.48 -0.15
N SER A 59 -0.77 -15.94 -0.94
CA SER A 59 -0.73 -16.17 -2.40
C SER A 59 -0.34 -17.63 -2.75
N LEU A 60 -1.31 -18.53 -2.70
CA LEU A 60 -1.19 -19.95 -3.00
C LEU A 60 -2.26 -20.43 -4.01
N GLN A 61 -2.65 -19.55 -4.95
CA GLN A 61 -3.43 -19.94 -6.12
C GLN A 61 -3.34 -18.97 -7.32
N THR A 62 -2.13 -18.58 -7.74
CA THR A 62 -1.90 -18.21 -9.15
C THR A 62 -1.88 -19.47 -10.02
N ARG A 63 -3.08 -20.06 -10.21
CA ARG A 63 -3.30 -21.21 -11.10
C ARG A 63 -4.54 -20.99 -11.99
N GLY A 64 -4.39 -20.08 -12.95
CA GLY A 64 -5.34 -19.92 -14.06
C GLY A 64 -5.25 -21.08 -15.06
N ILE A 65 -5.59 -22.29 -14.62
CA ILE A 65 -5.74 -23.47 -15.48
C ILE A 65 -6.97 -24.23 -15.00
N ASP A 66 -8.12 -23.92 -15.61
CA ASP A 66 -9.38 -24.63 -15.37
C ASP A 66 -9.39 -25.92 -16.22
N VAL A 67 -8.67 -26.95 -15.76
CA VAL A 67 -8.64 -28.29 -16.36
C VAL A 67 -8.94 -29.35 -15.30
N GLY A 68 -10.24 -29.55 -15.06
CA GLY A 68 -10.87 -30.76 -14.53
C GLY A 68 -10.16 -31.55 -13.42
N GLY A 69 -10.41 -31.19 -12.16
CA GLY A 69 -10.06 -32.02 -11.01
C GLY A 69 -10.69 -31.51 -9.72
N PHE A 70 -11.61 -32.28 -9.13
CA PHE A 70 -12.11 -32.02 -7.78
C PHE A 70 -11.05 -32.45 -6.76
N GLU A 71 -10.68 -31.58 -5.82
CA GLU A 71 -10.49 -31.98 -4.42
C GLU A 71 -11.02 -30.88 -3.49
N GLU A 72 -11.62 -31.32 -2.37
CA GLU A 72 -12.10 -30.46 -1.28
C GLU A 72 -10.92 -30.18 -0.29
N LYS A 73 -11.00 -29.47 0.85
CA LYS A 73 -12.11 -28.90 1.64
C LYS A 73 -11.50 -27.92 2.66
N SER A 74 -12.13 -26.79 2.95
CA SER A 74 -12.03 -26.16 4.28
C SER A 74 -13.17 -25.17 4.51
N ILE A 75 -14.31 -25.66 5.02
CA ILE A 75 -15.45 -24.82 5.40
C ILE A 75 -15.32 -24.46 6.87
N LYS A 76 -15.24 -23.16 7.17
CA LYS A 76 -15.49 -22.59 8.51
C LYS A 76 -16.19 -21.24 8.40
N THR A 77 -17.50 -21.26 8.16
CA THR A 77 -18.38 -20.10 8.37
C THR A 77 -18.60 -19.83 9.86
N PRO A 78 -18.57 -18.56 10.27
CA PRO A 78 -19.32 -18.04 11.40
C PRO A 78 -20.40 -17.08 10.89
N ASP A 79 -21.68 -17.46 10.98
CA ASP A 79 -22.78 -16.61 10.54
C ASP A 79 -23.09 -15.51 11.57
N VAL A 80 -22.85 -14.25 11.23
CA VAL A 80 -23.40 -13.07 11.93
C VAL A 80 -23.77 -12.00 10.90
N ASP A 81 -25.07 -11.83 10.65
CA ASP A 81 -25.60 -10.99 9.58
C ASP A 81 -26.38 -9.78 10.16
N ILE A 82 -25.73 -8.60 10.24
CA ILE A 82 -26.39 -7.31 10.54
C ILE A 82 -25.77 -6.19 9.68
N PHE A 83 -26.17 -6.10 8.41
CA PHE A 83 -25.81 -4.98 7.53
C PHE A 83 -26.85 -3.85 7.59
N GLN A 84 -26.55 -2.77 8.33
CA GLN A 84 -27.39 -1.57 8.31
C GLN A 84 -27.09 -0.71 7.07
N ARG A 85 -27.73 -1.04 5.94
CA ARG A 85 -27.54 -0.37 4.65
C ARG A 85 -28.01 1.10 4.70
N LYS A 86 -27.07 2.05 4.82
CA LYS A 86 -27.26 3.42 4.31
C LYS A 86 -26.96 3.42 2.82
N ALA A 87 -27.90 3.92 2.01
CA ALA A 87 -27.61 4.23 0.62
C ALA A 87 -26.74 5.50 0.55
N VAL A 88 -25.66 5.44 -0.22
CA VAL A 88 -24.88 6.62 -0.64
C VAL A 88 -25.26 6.92 -2.08
N ASP A 89 -25.72 8.15 -2.32
CA ASP A 89 -26.17 8.62 -3.63
C ASP A 89 -24.96 8.99 -4.50
N VAL A 90 -24.47 8.05 -5.31
CA VAL A 90 -23.28 8.23 -6.16
C VAL A 90 -23.61 9.13 -7.35
N LYS A 91 -23.68 10.43 -7.09
CA LYS A 91 -23.70 11.46 -8.14
C LYS A 91 -22.33 11.52 -8.82
N GLY A 92 -22.30 11.23 -10.11
CA GLY A 92 -21.09 11.36 -10.93
C GLY A 92 -20.58 12.80 -10.95
N GLY A 93 -19.53 13.07 -10.18
CA GLY A 93 -18.79 14.33 -10.23
C GLY A 93 -17.85 14.36 -11.44
N ALA A 94 -17.50 15.56 -11.90
CA ALA A 94 -16.50 15.71 -12.96
C ALA A 94 -15.15 15.14 -12.49
N MET A 95 -14.55 14.26 -13.29
CA MET A 95 -13.27 13.61 -12.97
C MET A 95 -12.17 14.66 -12.77
N THR A 96 -11.68 14.77 -11.54
CA THR A 96 -10.42 15.48 -11.26
C THR A 96 -9.29 14.58 -11.74
N VAL A 97 -8.53 15.03 -12.73
CA VAL A 97 -7.43 14.24 -13.31
C VAL A 97 -6.27 14.20 -12.31
N LEU A 98 -6.10 13.06 -11.64
CA LEU A 98 -4.95 12.79 -10.78
C LEU A 98 -3.71 12.51 -11.65
N ALA A 99 -2.90 13.54 -11.88
CA ALA A 99 -1.61 13.41 -12.53
C ALA A 99 -0.61 12.66 -11.63
N PRO A 100 0.14 11.68 -12.14
CA PRO A 100 1.24 11.06 -11.41
C PRO A 100 2.42 12.03 -11.28
N THR A 101 3.26 11.82 -10.25
CA THR A 101 4.50 12.58 -10.05
C THR A 101 5.64 12.13 -10.97
N TRP A 102 5.55 10.91 -11.50
CA TRP A 102 6.47 10.32 -12.48
C TRP A 102 5.72 9.22 -13.26
N GLU A 103 6.00 9.07 -14.55
CA GLU A 103 5.39 8.08 -15.44
C GLU A 103 6.40 7.62 -16.50
N ALA A 104 6.39 6.33 -16.84
CA ALA A 104 7.23 5.71 -17.87
C ALA A 104 6.52 4.52 -18.54
N ALA A 105 7.02 4.06 -19.68
CA ALA A 105 6.55 2.83 -20.31
C ALA A 105 7.13 1.60 -19.58
N LEU A 106 6.34 0.53 -19.44
CA LEU A 106 6.70 -0.65 -18.66
C LEU A 106 8.01 -1.31 -19.13
N ILE A 107 8.24 -1.35 -20.43
CA ILE A 107 9.44 -1.90 -21.05
C ILE A 107 10.73 -1.14 -20.70
N GLU A 108 10.64 0.12 -20.27
CA GLU A 108 11.80 0.94 -19.86
C GLU A 108 12.28 0.59 -18.43
N VAL A 109 11.51 -0.22 -17.69
CA VAL A 109 11.60 -0.38 -16.23
C VAL A 109 11.95 -1.81 -15.78
N MET A 110 11.93 -2.82 -16.66
CA MET A 110 11.93 -4.24 -16.23
C MET A 110 12.82 -5.22 -17.02
N GLN A 111 13.32 -6.24 -16.31
CA GLN A 111 14.10 -7.39 -16.81
C GLN A 111 13.67 -8.70 -16.08
N GLU A 112 14.14 -9.89 -16.51
CA GLU A 112 13.50 -11.21 -16.27
C GLU A 112 13.77 -11.91 -14.89
N PRO A 113 12.96 -12.94 -14.48
CA PRO A 113 12.66 -13.23 -13.05
C PRO A 113 12.82 -14.69 -12.51
N ILE A 114 12.62 -14.89 -11.18
CA ILE A 114 12.19 -16.19 -10.57
C ILE A 114 10.99 -16.13 -9.56
N ARG A 115 11.02 -16.51 -8.25
CA ARG A 115 9.82 -16.70 -7.33
C ARG A 115 10.11 -16.58 -5.79
N GLN A 116 9.21 -16.24 -4.80
CA GLN A 116 7.82 -15.70 -4.71
C GLN A 116 7.40 -15.12 -3.26
N PRO A 117 6.51 -14.08 -3.06
CA PRO A 117 5.83 -13.70 -1.76
C PRO A 117 4.34 -13.17 -1.81
N ARG A 118 3.76 -12.61 -0.71
CA ARG A 118 2.29 -12.42 -0.35
C ARG A 118 1.70 -11.00 -0.47
N ALA A 119 0.40 -10.86 -0.85
CA ALA A 119 -0.33 -9.61 -1.19
C ALA A 119 -1.77 -9.48 -0.64
N ALA A 120 -2.43 -8.32 -0.90
CA ALA A 120 -3.89 -8.18 -0.96
C ALA A 120 -4.39 -8.23 -2.42
N LEU A 121 -5.61 -8.77 -2.65
CA LEU A 121 -6.15 -9.01 -4.00
C LEU A 121 -7.56 -8.44 -4.15
N ILE A 122 -7.84 -7.87 -5.33
CA ILE A 122 -9.19 -7.48 -5.77
C ILE A 122 -9.67 -8.50 -6.81
N ARG A 123 -10.92 -8.94 -6.69
CA ARG A 123 -11.54 -9.95 -7.55
C ARG A 123 -12.94 -9.53 -8.00
N GLU A 124 -13.39 -10.06 -9.13
CA GLU A 124 -14.80 -9.96 -9.54
C GLU A 124 -15.73 -10.68 -8.55
N LEU A 125 -16.88 -10.09 -8.24
CA LEU A 125 -17.97 -10.71 -7.49
C LEU A 125 -19.05 -11.18 -8.48
N LEU A 126 -19.04 -12.48 -8.77
CA LEU A 126 -19.88 -13.12 -9.77
C LEU A 126 -21.30 -13.41 -9.23
N PRO A 127 -22.27 -13.69 -10.13
CA PRO A 127 -23.60 -14.16 -9.75
C PRO A 127 -23.58 -15.32 -8.74
N GLN A 128 -24.64 -15.40 -7.93
CA GLN A 128 -24.74 -16.30 -6.77
C GLN A 128 -23.64 -16.08 -5.71
N ARG A 129 -23.04 -14.88 -5.64
CA ARG A 129 -21.98 -14.47 -4.69
C ARG A 129 -20.71 -15.33 -4.78
N LYS A 130 -20.37 -15.81 -5.98
CA LYS A 130 -19.11 -16.51 -6.22
C LYS A 130 -17.96 -15.50 -6.42
N VAL A 131 -16.78 -15.86 -5.94
CA VAL A 131 -15.55 -15.07 -6.15
C VAL A 131 -14.93 -15.46 -7.49
N GLY A 132 -14.60 -14.46 -8.32
CA GLY A 132 -14.07 -14.63 -9.67
C GLY A 132 -12.54 -14.47 -9.80
N ARG A 133 -12.10 -14.09 -11.00
CA ARG A 133 -10.67 -13.82 -11.29
C ARG A 133 -10.16 -12.62 -10.50
N ILE A 134 -8.84 -12.57 -10.32
CA ILE A 134 -8.12 -11.40 -9.81
C ILE A 134 -8.15 -10.32 -10.90
N VAL A 135 -8.38 -9.07 -10.50
CA VAL A 135 -8.41 -7.89 -11.39
C VAL A 135 -7.40 -6.82 -11.01
N SER A 136 -6.93 -6.82 -9.76
CA SER A 136 -5.83 -5.97 -9.28
C SER A 136 -5.15 -6.62 -8.08
N ARG A 137 -3.87 -6.34 -7.89
CA ARG A 137 -3.05 -6.78 -6.73
C ARG A 137 -2.49 -5.55 -6.03
N ILE A 138 -2.66 -5.48 -4.72
CA ILE A 138 -2.12 -4.40 -3.88
C ILE A 138 -1.09 -4.99 -2.91
N GLU A 139 0.10 -4.40 -2.90
CA GLU A 139 1.24 -4.78 -2.09
C GLU A 139 1.65 -3.63 -1.18
N LEU A 140 1.71 -3.87 0.13
CA LEU A 140 2.46 -3.01 1.03
C LEU A 140 3.89 -3.52 1.07
N LEU A 141 4.87 -2.71 0.66
CA LEU A 141 6.27 -3.13 0.68
C LEU A 141 6.74 -3.40 2.12
N SER A 142 7.81 -4.18 2.26
CA SER A 142 8.45 -4.45 3.54
C SER A 142 9.96 -4.28 3.45
N PRO A 143 10.68 -4.04 4.56
CA PRO A 143 12.13 -3.87 4.52
C PRO A 143 12.89 -5.05 3.91
N SER A 144 12.34 -6.27 3.96
CA SER A 144 12.89 -7.44 3.29
C SER A 144 12.65 -7.47 1.78
N ASN A 145 11.63 -6.79 1.26
CA ASN A 145 11.27 -6.76 -0.17
C ASN A 145 12.01 -5.65 -0.94
N LYS A 146 12.48 -4.60 -0.26
CA LYS A 146 13.21 -3.46 -0.85
C LYS A 146 14.67 -3.84 -1.19
N PRO A 147 15.37 -3.08 -2.05
CA PRO A 147 16.79 -3.31 -2.33
C PRO A 147 17.65 -3.41 -1.06
N SER A 148 18.62 -4.34 -1.09
CA SER A 148 19.39 -4.85 0.07
C SER A 148 18.62 -5.66 1.14
N GLY A 149 17.29 -5.83 0.97
CA GLY A 149 16.47 -6.71 1.80
C GLY A 149 16.68 -8.20 1.50
N SER A 150 16.53 -9.05 2.51
CA SER A 150 16.78 -10.50 2.43
C SER A 150 15.80 -11.30 1.55
N LYS A 151 14.73 -10.66 1.05
CA LYS A 151 13.75 -11.21 0.10
C LYS A 151 13.66 -10.36 -1.17
N TYR A 152 14.63 -9.47 -1.44
CA TYR A 152 14.57 -8.53 -2.57
C TYR A 152 14.39 -9.25 -3.91
N GLN A 153 15.27 -10.21 -4.23
CA GLN A 153 15.16 -11.00 -5.47
C GLN A 153 13.80 -11.70 -5.53
N THR A 154 13.48 -12.48 -4.48
CA THR A 154 12.21 -13.19 -4.26
C THR A 154 10.97 -12.31 -4.43
N TYR A 155 11.07 -10.99 -4.22
CA TYR A 155 10.01 -10.02 -4.47
C TYR A 155 9.98 -9.51 -5.91
N VAL A 156 11.12 -9.05 -6.47
CA VAL A 156 11.25 -8.61 -7.88
C VAL A 156 10.74 -9.70 -8.84
N ASP A 157 11.15 -10.93 -8.57
CA ASP A 157 10.62 -12.18 -9.12
C ASP A 157 9.09 -12.22 -9.27
N LYS A 158 8.35 -11.86 -8.21
CA LYS A 158 6.87 -11.86 -8.19
C LYS A 158 6.27 -10.60 -8.78
N ARG A 159 6.99 -9.48 -8.71
CA ARG A 159 6.65 -8.25 -9.43
C ARG A 159 6.48 -8.60 -10.91
N THR A 160 7.45 -9.30 -11.48
CA THR A 160 7.39 -9.80 -12.86
C THR A 160 6.29 -10.86 -13.06
N GLU A 161 6.09 -11.84 -12.17
CA GLU A 161 4.97 -12.82 -12.30
C GLU A 161 3.60 -12.13 -12.40
N ALA A 162 3.31 -11.14 -11.54
CA ALA A 162 2.03 -10.43 -11.55
C ALA A 162 1.84 -9.63 -12.83
N ILE A 163 2.88 -8.91 -13.25
CA ILE A 163 2.88 -8.05 -14.44
C ILE A 163 2.78 -8.89 -15.73
N GLN A 164 3.47 -10.03 -15.82
CA GLN A 164 3.31 -11.01 -16.92
C GLN A 164 1.95 -11.70 -16.94
N SER A 165 1.16 -11.62 -15.85
CA SER A 165 -0.19 -12.19 -15.78
C SER A 165 -1.29 -11.20 -16.18
N GLU A 166 -0.94 -10.03 -16.73
CA GLU A 166 -1.87 -8.93 -17.08
C GLU A 166 -2.72 -8.44 -15.89
N ILE A 167 -2.24 -8.65 -14.65
CA ILE A 167 -2.88 -8.18 -13.41
C ILE A 167 -2.20 -6.87 -12.97
N PRO A 168 -2.91 -5.72 -12.98
CA PRO A 168 -2.44 -4.47 -12.39
C PRO A 168 -1.86 -4.65 -10.99
N LEU A 169 -0.63 -4.18 -10.80
CA LEU A 169 0.12 -4.27 -9.56
C LEU A 169 0.32 -2.88 -8.95
N ILE A 170 -0.15 -2.71 -7.72
CA ILE A 170 -0.09 -1.46 -6.97
C ILE A 170 0.82 -1.67 -5.76
N GLU A 171 1.97 -1.01 -5.72
CA GLU A 171 2.97 -1.13 -4.65
C GLU A 171 2.99 0.14 -3.79
N ILE A 172 2.72 -0.01 -2.50
CA ILE A 172 2.69 1.06 -1.50
C ILE A 172 4.03 1.07 -0.76
N ASP A 173 4.78 2.17 -0.87
CA ASP A 173 6.12 2.32 -0.31
C ASP A 173 6.17 3.46 0.72
N TYR A 174 6.35 3.11 2.00
CA TYR A 174 6.60 4.06 3.09
C TYR A 174 8.07 4.05 3.56
N LEU A 175 8.94 3.28 2.89
CA LEU A 175 10.26 2.89 3.39
C LEU A 175 11.36 3.81 2.87
N HIS A 176 11.29 5.08 3.29
CA HIS A 176 12.12 6.19 2.79
C HIS A 176 13.64 6.01 2.99
N GLU A 177 14.05 5.17 3.95
CA GLU A 177 15.46 4.91 4.24
C GLU A 177 16.15 4.01 3.21
N GLN A 178 15.38 3.11 2.59
CA GLN A 178 15.86 2.14 1.61
C GLN A 178 15.62 2.67 0.19
N PRO A 179 16.45 2.29 -0.81
CA PRO A 179 16.23 2.69 -2.19
C PRO A 179 14.81 2.29 -2.67
N PRO A 180 14.18 3.05 -3.57
CA PRO A 180 12.92 2.67 -4.18
C PRO A 180 13.04 1.31 -4.90
N ILE A 181 11.91 0.62 -5.09
CA ILE A 181 11.89 -0.68 -5.78
C ILE A 181 12.23 -0.56 -7.27
N LEU A 182 11.94 0.59 -7.87
CA LEU A 182 12.34 0.97 -9.23
C LEU A 182 13.67 1.73 -9.19
N SER A 183 14.64 1.32 -10.00
CA SER A 183 15.98 1.95 -10.09
C SER A 183 15.95 3.36 -10.68
N GLU A 184 14.87 3.69 -11.39
CA GLU A 184 14.64 4.90 -12.17
C GLU A 184 14.13 6.04 -11.28
N LEU A 185 13.55 5.70 -10.12
CA LEU A 185 13.04 6.66 -9.16
C LEU A 185 14.17 7.30 -8.34
N PRO A 186 14.13 8.63 -8.12
CA PRO A 186 15.19 9.33 -7.42
C PRO A 186 15.27 8.88 -5.96
N ARG A 187 16.45 8.44 -5.52
CA ARG A 187 16.68 8.05 -4.12
C ARG A 187 16.51 9.24 -3.18
N TYR A 188 15.63 9.08 -2.19
CA TYR A 188 15.46 10.03 -1.08
C TYR A 188 16.80 10.33 -0.40
N LEU A 189 16.94 11.57 0.10
CA LEU A 189 18.20 12.22 0.54
C LEU A 189 19.34 12.33 -0.49
N LYS A 190 19.27 11.70 -1.67
CA LYS A 190 20.36 11.76 -2.67
C LYS A 190 20.08 12.67 -3.85
N ILE A 191 18.81 12.95 -4.14
CA ILE A 191 18.38 13.80 -5.25
C ILE A 191 17.28 14.76 -4.74
N THR A 192 17.42 16.05 -5.06
CA THR A 192 16.42 17.09 -4.74
C THR A 192 15.10 16.80 -5.42
N GLY A 193 13.97 16.92 -4.71
CA GLY A 193 12.64 16.58 -5.23
C GLY A 193 12.29 15.09 -5.20
N ALA A 194 13.15 14.24 -4.64
CA ALA A 194 12.78 12.86 -4.30
C ALA A 194 11.74 12.83 -3.18
N TYR A 195 10.68 12.04 -3.34
CA TYR A 195 9.69 11.82 -2.29
C TYR A 195 10.15 10.72 -1.30
N PRO A 196 9.84 10.85 0.01
CA PRO A 196 10.08 9.79 0.98
C PRO A 196 9.14 8.60 0.79
N TYR A 197 7.92 8.86 0.30
CA TYR A 197 6.84 7.89 0.20
C TYR A 197 6.23 7.90 -1.20
N GLY A 198 5.64 6.80 -1.64
CA GLY A 198 4.95 6.74 -2.92
C GLY A 198 4.04 5.53 -3.10
N ILE A 199 3.16 5.63 -4.09
CA ILE A 199 2.34 4.52 -4.59
C ILE A 199 2.67 4.32 -6.06
N ILE A 200 3.06 3.10 -6.42
CA ILE A 200 3.49 2.71 -7.76
C ILE A 200 2.37 1.86 -8.38
N VAL A 201 1.69 2.39 -9.38
CA VAL A 201 0.70 1.65 -10.17
C VAL A 201 1.38 1.17 -11.44
N THR A 202 1.57 -0.14 -11.57
CA THR A 202 2.01 -0.79 -12.80
C THR A 202 0.84 -1.50 -13.45
N ASP A 203 0.52 -1.14 -14.69
CA ASP A 203 -0.52 -1.76 -15.48
C ASP A 203 0.08 -2.26 -16.80
N SER A 204 0.12 -3.58 -16.99
CA SER A 204 0.72 -4.25 -18.14
C SER A 204 -0.25 -4.53 -19.28
N ARG A 205 -1.46 -3.95 -19.23
CA ARG A 205 -2.50 -4.14 -20.24
C ARG A 205 -2.41 -3.06 -21.33
N PRO A 206 -2.78 -3.36 -22.58
CA PRO A 206 -3.23 -4.66 -23.09
C PRO A 206 -2.09 -5.68 -23.23
N ASP A 207 -0.82 -5.23 -23.29
CA ASP A 207 0.36 -6.09 -23.31
C ASP A 207 1.59 -5.37 -22.75
N TRP A 208 2.66 -6.13 -22.49
CA TRP A 208 3.92 -5.67 -21.90
C TRP A 208 4.56 -4.44 -22.59
N TYR A 209 4.43 -4.31 -23.91
CA TYR A 209 5.02 -3.20 -24.68
C TYR A 209 4.17 -1.93 -24.62
N ALA A 210 2.85 -2.08 -24.43
CA ALA A 210 1.89 -0.97 -24.28
C ALA A 210 1.66 -0.56 -22.81
N GLY A 211 2.07 -1.39 -21.85
CA GLY A 211 1.90 -1.15 -20.42
C GLY A 211 2.62 0.09 -19.88
N SER A 212 2.14 0.61 -18.74
CA SER A 212 2.63 1.83 -18.10
C SER A 212 2.97 1.63 -16.62
N VAL A 213 3.89 2.47 -16.11
CA VAL A 213 4.20 2.58 -14.69
C VAL A 213 4.00 4.02 -14.26
N LYS A 214 3.10 4.25 -13.29
CA LYS A 214 2.70 5.57 -12.77
C LYS A 214 3.00 5.64 -11.28
N VAL A 215 3.66 6.72 -10.84
CA VAL A 215 4.12 6.85 -9.46
C VAL A 215 3.56 8.13 -8.84
N TYR A 216 2.87 7.95 -7.73
CA TYR A 216 2.23 9.00 -6.94
C TYR A 216 3.02 9.21 -5.64
N GLY A 217 4.08 10.02 -5.73
CA GLY A 217 4.94 10.37 -4.60
C GLY A 217 4.33 11.45 -3.69
N PHE A 218 4.63 11.39 -2.39
CA PHE A 218 4.16 12.37 -1.41
C PHE A 218 5.14 12.55 -0.24
N SER A 219 5.12 13.74 0.37
CA SER A 219 6.07 14.17 1.41
C SER A 219 5.57 13.91 2.83
N VAL A 220 6.43 14.14 3.83
CA VAL A 220 6.01 14.14 5.23
C VAL A 220 5.02 15.27 5.51
N ALA A 221 4.08 15.04 6.44
CA ALA A 221 2.99 15.93 6.83
C ALA A 221 1.95 16.29 5.75
N ALA A 222 2.15 15.89 4.49
CA ALA A 222 1.10 15.83 3.48
C ALA A 222 0.18 14.61 3.75
N PRO A 223 -1.08 14.61 3.27
CA PRO A 223 -1.87 13.38 3.16
C PRO A 223 -1.22 12.40 2.19
N ILE A 224 -1.54 11.11 2.35
CA ILE A 224 -1.18 10.08 1.37
C ILE A 224 -1.82 10.43 0.02
N ALA A 225 -1.05 10.30 -1.08
CA ALA A 225 -1.55 10.60 -2.41
C ALA A 225 -2.72 9.67 -2.80
N GLN A 226 -3.80 10.25 -3.32
CA GLN A 226 -4.81 9.51 -4.07
C GLN A 226 -4.21 9.04 -5.40
N PHE A 227 -4.62 7.87 -5.87
CA PHE A 227 -4.15 7.28 -7.12
C PHE A 227 -5.29 6.65 -7.90
N LEU A 228 -5.07 6.45 -9.21
CA LEU A 228 -5.99 5.70 -10.05
C LEU A 228 -5.68 4.20 -9.93
N LEU A 229 -6.58 3.46 -9.29
CA LEU A 229 -6.56 2.01 -9.12
C LEU A 229 -7.23 1.35 -10.35
N PRO A 230 -6.51 0.62 -11.21
CA PRO A 230 -7.11 -0.07 -12.35
C PRO A 230 -7.86 -1.33 -11.90
N LEU A 231 -9.03 -1.57 -12.49
CA LEU A 231 -9.92 -2.72 -12.26
C LEU A 231 -10.05 -3.52 -13.58
N ALA A 232 -11.12 -4.30 -13.78
CA ALA A 232 -11.23 -5.10 -15.01
C ALA A 232 -11.49 -4.24 -16.26
N ALA A 233 -10.87 -4.63 -17.38
CA ALA A 233 -10.91 -3.86 -18.64
C ALA A 233 -10.60 -2.36 -18.38
N GLU A 234 -11.42 -1.45 -18.91
CA GLU A 234 -11.24 0.01 -18.77
C GLU A 234 -11.78 0.57 -17.43
N GLU A 235 -12.32 -0.26 -16.52
CA GLU A 235 -12.77 0.23 -15.22
C GLU A 235 -11.60 0.66 -14.35
N SER A 236 -11.78 1.75 -13.60
CA SER A 236 -10.82 2.24 -12.62
C SER A 236 -11.51 3.06 -11.53
N LEU A 237 -10.86 3.13 -10.37
CA LEU A 237 -11.33 3.82 -9.17
C LEU A 237 -10.27 4.83 -8.72
N ILE A 238 -10.67 6.05 -8.37
CA ILE A 238 -9.81 6.92 -7.56
C ILE A 238 -9.87 6.41 -6.13
N PHE A 239 -8.79 5.80 -5.64
CA PHE A 239 -8.74 5.23 -4.30
C PHE A 239 -8.05 6.19 -3.32
N ASP A 240 -8.71 6.47 -2.20
CA ASP A 240 -8.12 7.25 -1.11
C ASP A 240 -7.64 6.31 0.02
N LEU A 241 -6.31 6.14 0.06
CA LEU A 241 -5.60 5.36 1.08
C LEU A 241 -5.39 6.17 2.38
N ASN A 242 -5.53 7.50 2.36
CA ASN A 242 -5.26 8.35 3.52
C ASN A 242 -6.17 8.04 4.73
N PRO A 243 -7.51 8.02 4.63
CA PRO A 243 -8.38 7.71 5.77
C PRO A 243 -8.17 6.27 6.28
N VAL A 244 -7.73 5.36 5.42
CA VAL A 244 -7.38 3.97 5.79
C VAL A 244 -6.13 3.94 6.67
N TYR A 245 -5.08 4.71 6.32
CA TYR A 245 -3.91 4.87 7.19
C TYR A 245 -4.28 5.53 8.53
N GLN A 246 -5.14 6.56 8.52
CA GLN A 246 -5.59 7.20 9.76
C GLN A 246 -6.36 6.22 10.67
N LYS A 247 -7.28 5.44 10.11
CA LYS A 247 -7.96 4.33 10.82
C LYS A 247 -6.96 3.29 11.34
N THR A 248 -5.93 2.96 10.55
CA THR A 248 -4.85 2.04 10.96
C THR A 248 -4.07 2.57 12.17
N PHE A 249 -3.72 3.87 12.19
CA PHE A 249 -3.03 4.51 13.31
C PHE A 249 -3.86 4.44 14.61
N VAL A 250 -5.13 4.84 14.53
CA VAL A 250 -6.02 4.96 15.69
C VAL A 250 -6.46 3.59 16.23
N GLU A 251 -6.89 2.67 15.37
CA GLU A 251 -7.41 1.37 15.80
C GLU A 251 -6.30 0.40 16.22
N GLY A 252 -5.11 0.51 15.63
CA GLY A 252 -3.92 -0.20 16.09
C GLY A 252 -3.28 0.41 17.34
N ARG A 253 -3.81 1.52 17.85
CA ARG A 253 -3.32 2.28 19.02
C ARG A 253 -1.83 2.67 18.93
N TRP A 254 -1.30 2.85 17.73
CA TRP A 254 0.13 3.06 17.51
C TRP A 254 0.65 4.31 18.24
N GLY A 255 -0.16 5.36 18.30
CA GLY A 255 0.15 6.58 19.05
C GLY A 255 0.22 6.43 20.57
N ASP A 256 -0.17 5.29 21.17
CA ASP A 256 0.06 5.04 22.61
C ASP A 256 1.52 4.63 22.91
N MET A 257 2.32 4.31 21.89
CA MET A 257 3.74 3.93 22.01
C MET A 257 4.71 5.06 21.59
N LEU A 258 4.20 6.24 21.24
CA LEU A 258 4.97 7.34 20.66
C LEU A 258 4.96 8.54 21.60
N ASP A 259 6.16 8.99 22.00
CA ASP A 259 6.35 10.34 22.50
C ASP A 259 6.55 11.32 21.35
N TYR A 260 6.23 12.59 21.59
CA TYR A 260 6.35 13.71 20.68
C TYR A 260 7.13 14.89 21.29
N THR A 261 7.65 14.77 22.51
CA THR A 261 8.62 15.73 23.06
C THR A 261 9.98 15.63 22.38
N ASP A 262 10.36 14.42 21.98
CA ASP A 262 11.61 14.12 21.27
C ASP A 262 11.41 14.06 19.75
N GLU A 263 12.49 14.32 19.01
CA GLU A 263 12.55 14.09 17.56
C GLU A 263 12.43 12.58 17.28
N PRO A 264 11.78 12.16 16.18
CA PRO A 264 11.53 10.75 15.91
C PRO A 264 12.85 9.98 15.76
N GLU A 265 12.84 8.67 16.05
CA GLU A 265 14.05 7.85 15.94
C GLU A 265 14.74 8.05 14.58
N ARG A 266 16.07 8.18 14.59
CA ARG A 266 16.88 8.26 13.36
C ARG A 266 16.46 9.41 12.44
N PHE A 267 16.10 10.55 13.04
CA PHE A 267 15.63 11.77 12.35
C PHE A 267 16.55 12.29 11.23
N ASP A 268 17.84 11.94 11.26
CA ASP A 268 18.82 12.19 10.21
C ASP A 268 18.50 11.47 8.88
N THR A 269 17.60 10.48 8.87
CA THR A 269 17.06 9.86 7.65
C THR A 269 16.02 10.72 6.92
N TYR A 270 15.53 11.80 7.53
CA TYR A 270 14.63 12.77 6.90
C TYR A 270 15.38 13.94 6.26
N SER A 271 14.84 14.45 5.14
CA SER A 271 15.38 15.64 4.47
C SER A 271 15.30 16.86 5.38
N ALA A 272 16.19 17.86 5.24
CA ALA A 272 16.13 19.07 6.08
C ALA A 272 14.78 19.82 5.97
N GLU A 273 14.09 19.69 4.82
CA GLU A 273 12.75 20.21 4.60
C GLU A 273 11.69 19.42 5.37
N ASP A 274 11.73 18.08 5.30
CA ASP A 274 10.79 17.21 6.02
C ASP A 274 11.05 17.21 7.54
N GLN A 275 12.30 17.38 7.98
CA GLN A 275 12.64 17.64 9.38
C GLN A 275 11.97 18.93 9.89
N ALA A 276 11.94 19.99 9.09
CA ALA A 276 11.23 21.21 9.43
C ALA A 276 9.70 20.99 9.49
N LYS A 277 9.13 20.19 8.58
CA LYS A 277 7.70 19.78 8.63
C LYS A 277 7.39 18.96 9.89
N ILE A 278 8.26 18.03 10.28
CA ILE A 278 8.12 17.20 11.49
C ILE A 278 8.13 18.08 12.74
N ARG A 279 9.12 18.98 12.88
CA ARG A 279 9.18 19.95 13.98
C ARG A 279 7.95 20.88 14.01
N ALA A 280 7.43 21.29 12.86
CA ALA A 280 6.22 22.09 12.77
C ALA A 280 4.97 21.31 13.24
N VAL A 281 4.84 20.02 12.90
CA VAL A 281 3.77 19.15 13.43
C VAL A 281 3.91 18.99 14.95
N MET A 282 5.11 18.68 15.45
CA MET A 282 5.39 18.57 16.88
C MET A 282 5.00 19.84 17.65
N ALA A 283 5.31 21.03 17.10
CA ALA A 283 4.93 22.31 17.71
C ALA A 283 3.41 22.59 17.77
N THR A 284 2.58 21.82 17.04
CA THR A 284 1.10 21.88 17.18
C THR A 284 0.53 20.92 18.21
N ILE A 285 1.32 19.94 18.68
CA ILE A 285 0.91 18.97 19.67
C ILE A 285 0.87 19.66 21.04
N PRO A 286 -0.27 19.67 21.76
CA PRO A 286 -0.31 20.25 23.10
C PRO A 286 0.62 19.47 24.03
N ASN A 287 1.61 20.16 24.58
CA ASN A 287 2.45 19.60 25.65
C ASN A 287 1.55 19.04 26.75
N LYS A 288 1.68 17.74 27.03
CA LYS A 288 1.09 17.11 28.21
C LYS A 288 1.92 17.46 29.45
N THR A 289 1.94 18.74 29.80
CA THR A 289 2.37 19.18 31.13
C THR A 289 1.52 18.43 32.16
N THR A 290 2.18 17.86 33.15
CA THR A 290 1.59 16.90 34.11
C THR A 290 0.77 17.57 35.20
#